data_AF-A0A9D8FG39-F1
#
_entry.id   AF-A0A9D8FG39-F1
#
_cell.length_a   1.000
_cell.length_b   1.000
_cell.length_c   1.000
_cell.angle_alpha   90.00
_cell.angle_beta   90.00
_cell.angle_gamma   90.00
#
_symmetry.space_group_name_H-M   'P 1'
#
loop_
_entity.id
_entity.type
_entity.pdbx_description
1 polymer ?
#
loop_
_entity_poly.entity_id
_entity_poly.type
_entity_poly.pdbx_seq_one_letter_code
_entity_poly.pdbx_strand_id
1 'polypeptide(L)'
;MRLNKKGFTLIELLIVVAIIGVLAAVGIPAYQGYILDAKVQASTENHARVKSFMAASLTQCGTGKIVKLPGYTQIDCRNRTYNSANWRNWFIGYYSAAGFKNPHSTQNNAVRSCNTSSKGYTCIRASGSNLYVRTYPGDPNNGAANGRLLNDTIVIE
;
A
#
# COMPACT_ATOMS: atom_id res chain seq x y z
N MET A 1 18.07 11.55 56.94
CA MET A 1 17.03 10.54 56.66
C MET A 1 17.62 9.54 55.66
N ARG A 2 18.09 8.37 56.12
CA ARG A 2 18.63 7.33 55.21
C ARG A 2 17.44 6.55 54.65
N LEU A 3 17.22 6.67 53.34
CA LEU A 3 16.25 5.84 52.63
C LEU A 3 16.77 4.40 52.63
N ASN A 4 16.10 3.49 53.34
CA ASN A 4 16.33 2.05 53.26
C ASN A 4 16.13 1.61 51.80
N LYS A 5 17.21 1.46 51.05
CA LYS A 5 17.17 0.85 49.72
C LYS A 5 16.92 -0.64 49.90
N LYS A 6 15.65 -1.07 49.78
CA LYS A 6 15.31 -2.49 49.65
C LYS A 6 15.98 -3.02 48.37
N GLY A 7 16.88 -3.98 48.53
CA GLY A 7 17.52 -4.65 47.40
C GLY A 7 16.54 -5.57 46.69
N PHE A 8 16.63 -5.65 45.36
CA PHE A 8 15.86 -6.60 44.55
C PHE A 8 16.41 -8.01 44.80
N THR A 9 15.55 -9.00 45.07
CA THR A 9 16.02 -10.37 45.29
C THR A 9 16.20 -11.11 43.97
N LEU A 10 17.15 -12.05 43.93
CA LEU A 10 17.38 -12.89 42.74
C LEU A 10 16.16 -13.75 42.40
N ILE A 11 15.41 -14.21 43.41
CA ILE A 11 14.22 -15.03 43.20
C ILE A 11 13.07 -14.21 42.58
N GLU A 12 12.90 -12.95 42.99
CA GLU A 12 11.94 -12.04 42.34
C GLU A 12 12.29 -11.85 40.86
N LEU A 13 13.57 -11.71 40.53
CA LEU A 13 14.01 -11.55 39.15
C LEU A 13 13.78 -12.82 38.31
N LEU A 14 14.04 -14.00 38.88
CA LEU A 14 13.84 -15.28 38.19
C LEU A 14 12.37 -15.53 37.84
N ILE A 15 11.44 -15.20 38.74
CA ILE A 15 10.00 -15.34 38.47
C ILE A 15 9.56 -14.39 37.35
N VAL A 16 10.04 -13.14 37.37
CA VAL A 16 9.72 -12.16 36.33
C VAL A 16 10.19 -12.63 34.95
N VAL A 17 11.41 -13.15 34.85
CA VAL A 17 11.95 -13.68 33.58
C VAL A 17 11.13 -14.89 33.10
N ALA A 18 10.72 -15.79 34.00
CA ALA A 18 9.89 -16.94 33.66
C ALA A 18 8.52 -16.51 33.08
N ILE A 19 7.86 -15.53 33.69
CA ILE A 19 6.57 -15.01 33.20
C ILE A 19 6.73 -14.31 31.85
N ILE A 20 7.76 -13.46 31.69
CA ILE A 20 8.06 -12.79 30.42
C ILE A 20 8.36 -13.82 29.31
N GLY A 21 9.05 -14.91 29.63
CA GLY A 21 9.34 -15.99 28.69
C GLY A 21 8.07 -16.63 28.10
N VAL A 22 7.08 -16.94 28.93
CA VAL A 22 5.80 -17.50 28.48
C VAL A 22 5.01 -16.48 27.65
N LEU A 23 4.92 -15.22 28.11
CA LEU A 23 4.21 -14.16 27.39
C LEU A 23 4.85 -13.86 26.03
N ALA A 24 6.18 -13.86 25.94
CA ALA A 24 6.89 -13.64 24.69
C ALA A 24 6.64 -14.76 23.68
N ALA A 25 6.64 -16.02 24.13
CA ALA A 25 6.42 -17.19 23.29
C ALA A 25 5.06 -17.16 22.57
N VAL A 26 4.00 -16.70 23.24
CA VAL A 26 2.65 -16.59 22.65
C VAL A 26 2.41 -15.24 21.97
N GLY A 27 2.99 -14.16 22.50
CA GLY A 27 2.71 -12.80 22.04
C GLY A 27 3.38 -12.45 20.70
N ILE A 28 4.61 -12.92 20.47
CA ILE A 28 5.35 -12.63 19.23
C ILE A 28 4.64 -13.18 17.98
N PRO A 29 4.28 -14.48 17.88
CA PRO A 29 3.62 -14.99 16.68
C PRO A 29 2.25 -14.34 16.44
N ALA A 30 1.48 -14.06 17.50
CA ALA A 30 0.21 -13.36 17.38
C ALA A 30 0.37 -11.94 16.82
N TYR A 31 1.35 -11.17 17.34
CA TYR A 31 1.63 -9.81 16.88
C TYR A 31 2.08 -9.77 15.41
N GLN A 32 2.87 -10.75 14.98
CA GLN A 32 3.26 -10.87 13.57
C GLN A 32 2.05 -11.07 12.65
N GLY A 33 1.07 -11.89 13.05
CA GLY A 33 -0.19 -12.06 12.33
C GLY A 33 -0.96 -10.74 12.16
N TYR A 34 -1.15 -9.99 13.26
CA TYR A 34 -1.83 -8.68 13.20
C TYR A 34 -1.14 -7.67 12.28
N ILE A 35 0.20 -7.63 12.27
CA ILE A 35 0.94 -6.76 11.33
C ILE A 35 0.69 -7.20 9.89
N LEU A 36 0.68 -8.50 9.60
CA LEU A 36 0.41 -9.00 8.25
C LEU A 36 -0.99 -8.61 7.78
N ASP A 37 -2.01 -8.77 8.62
CA ASP A 37 -3.39 -8.39 8.32
C ASP A 37 -3.51 -6.88 8.06
N ALA A 38 -2.88 -6.06 8.90
CA ALA A 38 -2.85 -4.61 8.71
C ALA A 38 -2.23 -4.21 7.37
N LYS A 39 -1.16 -4.90 6.94
CA LYS A 39 -0.51 -4.65 5.64
C LYS A 39 -1.38 -5.07 4.45
N VAL A 40 -2.12 -6.17 4.59
CA VAL A 40 -3.10 -6.63 3.58
C VAL A 40 -4.23 -5.62 3.43
N GLN A 41 -4.79 -5.14 4.55
CA GLN A 41 -5.85 -4.13 4.53
C GLN A 41 -5.36 -2.81 3.94
N ALA A 42 -4.18 -2.33 4.35
CA ALA A 42 -3.58 -1.12 3.79
C ALA A 42 -3.37 -1.23 2.26
N SER A 43 -2.95 -2.40 1.78
CA SER A 43 -2.76 -2.63 0.34
C SER A 43 -4.09 -2.69 -0.43
N THR A 44 -5.14 -3.23 0.19
CA THR A 44 -6.51 -3.25 -0.35
C THR A 44 -7.09 -1.85 -0.43
N GLU A 45 -6.91 -1.04 0.60
CA GLU A 45 -7.32 0.36 0.62
C GLU A 45 -6.53 1.18 -0.41
N ASN A 46 -5.23 0.93 -0.54
CA ASN A 46 -4.41 1.54 -1.58
C ASN A 46 -4.97 1.28 -2.98
N HIS A 47 -5.42 0.06 -3.27
CA HIS A 47 -6.08 -0.27 -4.54
C HIS A 47 -7.34 0.59 -4.77
N ALA A 48 -8.22 0.65 -3.76
CA ALA A 48 -9.46 1.42 -3.85
C ALA A 48 -9.19 2.92 -4.06
N ARG A 49 -8.23 3.49 -3.33
CA ARG A 49 -7.81 4.90 -3.49
C ARG A 49 -7.27 5.16 -4.90
N VAL A 50 -6.40 4.29 -5.38
CA VAL A 50 -5.81 4.40 -6.73
C VAL A 50 -6.88 4.36 -7.81
N LYS A 51 -7.75 3.36 -7.77
CA LYS A 51 -8.86 3.19 -8.71
C LYS A 51 -9.77 4.42 -8.73
N SER A 52 -10.29 4.81 -7.57
CA SER A 52 -11.27 5.90 -7.47
C SER A 52 -10.70 7.23 -7.95
N PHE A 53 -9.45 7.54 -7.58
CA PHE A 53 -8.80 8.77 -8.00
C PHE A 53 -8.52 8.77 -9.52
N MET A 54 -8.05 7.66 -10.08
CA MET A 54 -7.82 7.54 -11.51
C MET A 54 -9.11 7.68 -12.31
N ALA A 55 -10.18 7.00 -11.89
CA ALA A 55 -11.49 7.09 -12.55
C ALA A 55 -12.06 8.51 -12.49
N ALA A 56 -11.97 9.18 -11.34
CA ALA A 56 -12.41 10.57 -11.19
C ALA A 56 -11.60 11.53 -12.07
N SER A 57 -10.28 11.35 -12.13
CA SER A 57 -9.38 12.15 -12.96
C SER A 57 -9.71 12.01 -14.45
N LEU A 58 -9.96 10.78 -14.91
CA LEU A 58 -10.32 10.52 -16.30
C LEU A 58 -11.72 11.03 -16.66
N THR A 59 -12.69 10.89 -15.74
CA THR A 59 -14.04 11.45 -15.92
C THR A 59 -13.98 12.97 -16.05
N GLN A 60 -13.19 13.64 -15.20
CA GLN A 60 -12.97 15.08 -15.30
C GLN A 60 -12.32 15.46 -16.65
N CYS A 61 -11.38 14.64 -17.11
CA CYS A 61 -10.75 14.84 -18.41
C CYS A 61 -11.73 14.69 -19.59
N GLY A 62 -12.64 13.72 -19.53
CA GLY A 62 -13.69 13.51 -20.54
C GLY A 62 -14.56 14.75 -20.75
N THR A 63 -14.77 15.55 -19.70
CA THR A 63 -15.49 16.84 -19.76
C THR A 63 -14.66 18.02 -20.31
N GLY A 64 -13.45 17.78 -20.81
CA GLY A 64 -12.58 18.82 -21.38
C GLY A 64 -11.96 19.78 -20.36
N LYS A 65 -11.99 19.42 -19.06
CA LYS A 65 -11.43 20.24 -17.97
C LYS A 65 -9.95 19.91 -17.73
N ILE A 66 -9.21 20.87 -17.17
CA ILE A 66 -7.85 20.62 -16.69
C ILE A 66 -7.93 19.69 -15.47
N VAL A 67 -7.21 18.57 -15.51
CA VAL A 67 -7.08 17.63 -14.39
C VAL A 67 -5.84 18.00 -13.58
N LYS A 68 -6.00 18.14 -12.27
CA LYS A 68 -4.90 18.48 -11.37
C LYS A 68 -4.45 17.24 -10.61
N LEU A 69 -3.16 16.92 -10.70
CA LEU A 69 -2.47 15.94 -9.85
C LEU A 69 -1.70 16.73 -8.79
N PRO A 70 -2.25 16.92 -7.57
CA PRO A 70 -1.72 17.86 -6.60
C PRO A 70 -0.25 17.60 -6.27
N GLY A 71 0.57 18.65 -6.29
CA GLY A 71 2.01 18.54 -6.01
C GLY A 71 2.83 17.82 -7.09
N TYR A 72 2.24 17.50 -8.25
CA TYR A 72 2.95 16.83 -9.34
C TYR A 72 2.79 17.54 -10.69
N THR A 73 1.61 17.54 -11.30
CA THR A 73 1.39 18.17 -12.61
C THR A 73 -0.09 18.51 -12.86
N GLN A 74 -0.35 19.24 -13.94
CA GLN A 74 -1.70 19.52 -14.44
C GLN A 74 -1.78 19.10 -15.90
N ILE A 75 -2.90 18.49 -16.28
CA ILE A 75 -3.12 17.91 -17.60
C ILE A 75 -4.28 18.67 -18.24
N ASP A 76 -4.04 19.36 -19.36
CA ASP A 76 -5.10 20.01 -20.14
C ASP A 76 -5.77 18.99 -21.07
N CYS A 77 -7.07 18.77 -20.86
CA CYS A 77 -7.87 17.79 -21.58
C CYS A 77 -8.62 18.33 -22.81
N ARG A 78 -8.41 19.59 -23.19
CA ARG A 78 -9.13 20.20 -24.33
C ARG A 78 -8.77 19.59 -25.68
N ASN A 79 -7.49 19.30 -25.89
CA ASN A 79 -6.97 18.86 -27.19
C ASN A 79 -6.83 17.33 -27.32
N ARG A 80 -7.17 16.56 -26.27
CA ARG A 80 -7.15 15.08 -26.24
C ARG A 80 -5.89 14.42 -26.82
N THR A 81 -4.72 15.04 -26.67
CA THR A 81 -3.44 14.57 -27.23
C THR A 81 -2.73 13.49 -26.41
N TYR A 82 -3.43 12.83 -25.49
CA TYR A 82 -2.88 11.83 -24.57
C TYR A 82 -3.48 10.45 -24.82
N ASN A 83 -2.66 9.43 -24.61
CA ASN A 83 -3.08 8.04 -24.64
C ASN A 83 -2.99 7.40 -23.24
N SER A 84 -3.35 6.13 -23.14
CA SER A 84 -3.28 5.36 -21.89
C SER A 84 -1.87 5.27 -21.30
N ALA A 85 -0.82 5.25 -22.12
CA ALA A 85 0.56 5.23 -21.62
C ALA A 85 0.94 6.56 -20.96
N ASN A 86 0.50 7.71 -21.51
CA ASN A 86 0.72 9.01 -20.88
C ASN A 86 0.05 9.07 -19.50
N TRP A 87 -1.22 8.69 -19.42
CA TRP A 87 -1.98 8.66 -18.17
C TRP A 87 -1.35 7.74 -17.13
N ARG A 88 -0.96 6.53 -17.52
CA ARG A 88 -0.24 5.60 -16.65
C ARG A 88 1.02 6.26 -16.06
N ASN A 89 1.84 6.89 -16.90
CA ASN A 89 3.09 7.50 -16.46
C ASN A 89 2.84 8.67 -15.49
N TRP A 90 1.83 9.51 -15.75
CA TRP A 90 1.46 10.60 -14.85
C TRP A 90 0.95 10.11 -13.50
N PHE A 91 0.11 9.08 -13.47
CA PHE A 91 -0.36 8.51 -12.21
C PHE A 91 0.78 7.87 -11.41
N ILE A 92 1.66 7.09 -12.05
CA ILE A 92 2.83 6.51 -11.37
C ILE A 92 3.72 7.62 -10.79
N GLY A 93 3.99 8.67 -11.58
CA GLY A 93 4.78 9.82 -11.15
C GLY A 93 4.13 10.56 -9.97
N TYR A 94 2.82 10.80 -10.04
CA TYR A 94 2.04 11.42 -8.96
C TYR A 94 2.14 10.61 -7.66
N TYR A 95 1.85 9.31 -7.69
CA TYR A 95 1.91 8.49 -6.47
C TYR A 95 3.34 8.35 -5.92
N SER A 96 4.35 8.34 -6.79
CA SER A 96 5.75 8.40 -6.37
C SER A 96 6.09 9.72 -5.67
N ALA A 97 5.66 10.86 -6.23
CA ALA A 97 5.89 12.18 -5.66
C ALA A 97 5.09 12.41 -4.36
N ALA A 98 3.89 11.86 -4.27
CA ALA A 98 3.05 11.89 -3.07
C ALA A 98 3.58 10.99 -1.93
N GLY A 99 4.70 10.27 -2.14
CA GLY A 99 5.30 9.41 -1.12
C GLY A 99 4.49 8.16 -0.83
N PHE A 100 3.71 7.67 -1.79
CA PHE A 100 2.84 6.51 -1.60
C PHE A 100 3.66 5.21 -1.55
N LYS A 101 3.90 4.67 -0.35
CA LYS A 101 4.78 3.51 -0.11
C LYS A 101 4.05 2.17 -0.05
N ASN A 102 4.79 1.10 -0.37
CA ASN A 102 4.30 -0.27 -0.26
C ASN A 102 4.19 -0.67 1.23
N PRO A 103 3.00 -1.10 1.72
CA PRO A 103 2.82 -1.51 3.11
C PRO A 103 3.69 -2.71 3.55
N HIS A 104 4.10 -3.56 2.61
CA HIS A 104 4.97 -4.72 2.87
C HIS A 104 6.46 -4.39 2.74
N SER A 105 6.82 -3.25 2.13
CA SER A 105 8.20 -2.78 1.99
C SER A 105 8.26 -1.26 1.88
N THR A 106 8.59 -0.59 2.98
CA THR A 106 8.57 0.89 3.09
C THR A 106 9.62 1.59 2.23
N GLN A 107 10.65 0.86 1.77
CA GLN A 107 11.68 1.37 0.87
C GLN A 107 11.15 1.59 -0.55
N ASN A 108 10.09 0.86 -0.93
CA ASN A 108 9.57 0.84 -2.28
C ASN A 108 8.28 1.66 -2.41
N ASN A 109 8.10 2.30 -3.56
CA ASN A 109 6.83 2.92 -3.91
C ASN A 109 5.74 1.85 -4.12
N ALA A 110 4.52 2.12 -3.67
CA ALA A 110 3.40 1.20 -3.79
C ALA A 110 2.92 1.07 -5.24
N VAL A 111 2.90 2.18 -5.99
CA VAL A 111 2.37 2.23 -7.35
C VAL A 111 3.51 2.20 -8.36
N ARG A 112 3.43 1.29 -9.34
CA ARG A 112 4.44 1.17 -10.40
C ARG A 112 3.88 0.52 -11.66
N SER A 113 4.66 0.54 -12.73
CA SER A 113 4.42 -0.33 -13.89
C SER A 113 4.96 -1.74 -13.57
N CYS A 114 4.15 -2.78 -13.78
CA CYS A 114 4.56 -4.16 -13.62
C CYS A 114 3.71 -5.13 -14.45
N ASN A 115 4.32 -6.25 -14.86
CA ASN A 115 3.66 -7.34 -15.60
C ASN A 115 3.04 -8.38 -14.64
N THR A 116 3.72 -8.63 -13.52
CA THR A 116 3.27 -9.48 -12.41
C THR A 116 3.19 -8.62 -11.15
N SER A 117 2.15 -8.83 -10.34
CA SER A 117 1.92 -8.06 -9.11
C SER A 117 2.55 -8.79 -7.93
N SER A 118 3.60 -8.21 -7.35
CA SER A 118 4.24 -8.71 -6.12
C SER A 118 3.53 -8.16 -4.88
N LYS A 119 3.81 -8.73 -3.70
CA LYS A 119 3.13 -8.40 -2.43
C LYS A 119 3.15 -6.89 -2.15
N GLY A 120 1.97 -6.31 -1.94
CA GLY A 120 1.74 -4.91 -1.61
C GLY A 120 1.87 -3.90 -2.75
N TYR A 121 2.24 -4.33 -3.96
CA TYR A 121 2.34 -3.44 -5.11
C TYR A 121 1.00 -3.26 -5.81
N THR A 122 0.76 -2.05 -6.29
CA THR A 122 -0.33 -1.70 -7.20
C THR A 122 0.27 -1.43 -8.58
N CYS A 123 0.06 -2.37 -9.49
CA CYS A 123 0.47 -2.26 -10.89
C CYS A 123 -0.52 -1.42 -11.66
N ILE A 124 -0.04 -0.41 -12.39
CA ILE A 124 -0.83 0.28 -13.41
C ILE A 124 -0.26 -0.11 -14.78
N ARG A 125 -1.10 -0.70 -15.63
CA ARG A 125 -0.76 -1.04 -17.03
C ARG A 125 -1.68 -0.28 -17.96
N ALA A 126 -1.21 -0.06 -19.17
CA ALA A 126 -1.93 0.64 -20.22
C ALA A 126 -1.93 -0.25 -21.47
N SER A 127 -3.09 -0.41 -22.11
CA SER A 127 -3.21 -1.08 -23.41
C SER A 127 -4.45 -0.56 -24.13
N GLY A 128 -4.28 -0.11 -25.38
CA GLY A 128 -5.34 0.58 -26.13
C GLY A 128 -5.83 1.81 -25.36
N SER A 129 -7.14 1.91 -25.19
CA SER A 129 -7.79 2.96 -24.39
C SER A 129 -7.98 2.57 -22.92
N ASN A 130 -7.44 1.44 -22.47
CA ASN A 130 -7.68 0.91 -21.14
C ASN A 130 -6.46 1.09 -20.22
N LEU A 131 -6.74 1.49 -18.99
CA LEU A 131 -5.84 1.41 -17.84
C LEU A 131 -6.26 0.24 -16.96
N TYR A 132 -5.32 -0.64 -16.65
CA TYR A 132 -5.53 -1.78 -15.76
C TYR A 132 -4.82 -1.50 -14.44
N VAL A 133 -5.57 -1.55 -13.34
CA VAL A 133 -5.07 -1.44 -11.99
C VAL A 133 -5.09 -2.83 -11.38
N ARG A 134 -3.93 -3.35 -10.97
CA ARG A 134 -3.80 -4.68 -10.38
C ARG A 134 -2.98 -4.62 -9.10
N THR A 135 -3.59 -4.95 -7.98
CA THR A 135 -2.92 -4.99 -6.68
C THR A 135 -2.90 -6.41 -6.15
N TYR A 136 -1.76 -6.82 -5.60
CA TYR A 136 -1.67 -8.03 -4.80
C TYR A 136 -1.51 -7.65 -3.32
N PRO A 137 -2.59 -7.61 -2.52
CA PRO A 137 -2.51 -7.22 -1.12
C PRO A 137 -1.65 -8.13 -0.24
N GLY A 138 -1.39 -9.36 -0.71
CA GLY A 138 -0.76 -10.43 0.07
C GLY A 138 -1.79 -11.36 0.71
N ASP A 139 -1.28 -12.40 1.36
CA ASP A 139 -2.07 -13.37 2.13
C ASP A 139 -1.81 -13.16 3.63
N PRO A 140 -2.87 -13.13 4.47
CA PRO A 140 -2.75 -13.13 5.93
C PRO A 140 -1.90 -14.31 6.48
N ASN A 141 -1.87 -15.44 5.78
CA ASN A 141 -1.09 -16.63 6.15
C ASN A 141 0.33 -16.65 5.57
N ASN A 142 0.82 -15.53 5.03
CA ASN A 142 2.14 -15.40 4.40
C ASN A 142 2.37 -16.29 3.16
N GLY A 143 1.33 -16.90 2.60
CA GLY A 143 1.37 -17.62 1.33
C GLY A 143 1.58 -16.67 0.15
N ALA A 144 2.62 -16.91 -0.65
CA ALA A 144 2.89 -16.12 -1.86
C ALA A 144 1.88 -16.36 -2.99
N ALA A 145 1.03 -17.40 -2.90
CA ALA A 145 0.33 -17.97 -4.06
C ALA A 145 -1.21 -17.86 -4.06
N ASN A 146 -1.87 -17.53 -2.94
CA ASN A 146 -3.34 -17.66 -2.83
C ASN A 146 -4.09 -16.38 -2.40
N GLY A 147 -3.41 -15.24 -2.24
CA GLY A 147 -4.10 -13.99 -1.91
C GLY A 147 -4.99 -13.49 -3.05
N ARG A 148 -6.17 -12.95 -2.71
CA ARG A 148 -7.13 -12.40 -3.69
C ARG A 148 -6.49 -11.23 -4.45
N LEU A 149 -6.24 -11.44 -5.74
CA LEU A 149 -5.81 -10.38 -6.64
C LEU A 149 -6.96 -9.39 -6.85
N LEU A 150 -6.66 -8.11 -6.67
CA LEU A 150 -7.60 -7.03 -6.98
C LEU A 150 -7.27 -6.51 -8.37
N ASN A 151 -8.23 -6.59 -9.28
CA ASN A 151 -8.08 -6.18 -10.67
C ASN A 151 -9.24 -5.26 -11.04
N ASP A 152 -8.91 -4.12 -11.63
CA ASP A 152 -9.87 -3.16 -12.13
C ASP A 152 -9.40 -2.60 -13.47
N THR A 153 -10.35 -2.28 -14.34
CA THR A 153 -10.10 -1.67 -15.66
C THR A 153 -10.82 -0.34 -15.73
N ILE A 154 -10.12 0.69 -16.17
CA ILE A 154 -10.64 2.05 -16.35
C ILE A 154 -10.42 2.44 -17.81
N VAL A 155 -11.48 2.86 -18.48
CA VAL A 155 -11.43 3.26 -19.90
C VAL A 155 -11.19 4.77 -19.99
N ILE A 156 -10.37 5.17 -20.95
CA ILE A 156 -10.13 6.58 -21.30
C ILE A 156 -11.11 6.94 -22.41
N GLU A 157 -11.98 7.91 -22.11
CA GLU A 157 -12.99 8.46 -23.03
C GLU A 157 -12.48 9.62 -23.90
#